data_AF-A0A522TVE7-F1
#
_entry.id   AF-A0A522TVE7-F1
#
_cell.length_a   1.000
_cell.length_b   1.000
_cell.length_c   1.000
_cell.angle_alpha   90.00
_cell.angle_beta   90.00
_cell.angle_gamma   90.00
#
_symmetry.space_group_name_H-M   'P 1'
#
loop_
_entity.id
_entity.type
_entity.pdbx_description
1 polymer ?
#
loop_
_entity_poly.entity_id
_entity_poly.type
_entity_poly.pdbx_seq_one_letter_code
_entity_poly.pdbx_strand_id
1 'polypeptide(L)'
;MWVIVLVMCARVGSSRAWQGLVRRPYTLSSPVGQSVPPHSSETFIMRHPLHPVLVHFPIACWSLATFADFASLRPGQSLWHWSAGLLSVGCLIALAAMLAGLLEFSRVPNGPALRDTFLHLSLMVVALMLYAFRLVLRMDHAQPLPPDALSLSIDAAAFIVLLVGGWLGGRLVFGYGIGR
;
A
#
# COMPACT_ATOMS: atom_id res chain seq x y z
N MET A 1 7.51 -9.56 5.70
CA MET A 1 7.14 -9.88 7.10
C MET A 1 7.85 -9.00 8.12
N TRP A 2 9.18 -8.88 8.11
CA TRP A 2 9.93 -8.12 9.11
C TRP A 2 9.56 -6.63 9.23
N VAL A 3 9.31 -5.93 8.13
CA VAL A 3 8.89 -4.50 8.16
C VAL A 3 7.54 -4.32 8.84
N ILE A 4 6.58 -5.23 8.59
CA ILE A 4 5.25 -5.20 9.21
C ILE A 4 5.38 -5.40 10.73
N VAL A 5 6.17 -6.40 11.13
CA VAL A 5 6.44 -6.71 12.54
C VAL A 5 7.20 -5.55 13.21
N LEU A 6 8.13 -4.91 12.51
CA LEU A 6 8.88 -3.78 13.04
C LEU A 6 7.99 -2.55 13.26
N VAL A 7 7.10 -2.25 12.31
CA VAL A 7 6.10 -1.18 12.44
C VAL A 7 5.08 -1.48 13.53
N MET A 8 4.65 -2.74 13.68
CA MET A 8 3.83 -3.19 14.81
C MET A 8 4.54 -2.99 16.15
N CYS A 9 5.78 -3.45 16.28
CA CYS A 9 6.57 -3.34 17.51
C CYS A 9 6.83 -1.88 17.88
N ALA A 10 7.15 -1.02 16.90
CA ALA A 10 7.39 0.41 17.15
C ALA A 10 6.12 1.13 17.66
N ARG A 11 4.95 0.82 17.09
CA ARG A 11 3.70 1.48 17.47
C ARG A 11 3.11 0.95 18.79
N VAL A 12 3.21 -0.36 19.04
CA VAL A 12 2.81 -0.99 20.30
C VAL A 12 3.76 -0.61 21.44
N GLY A 13 5.05 -0.38 21.15
CA GLY A 13 6.04 0.14 22.10
C GLY A 13 5.76 1.59 22.52
N SER A 14 5.19 2.41 21.63
CA SER A 14 4.81 3.80 21.87
C SER A 14 3.56 3.97 22.75
N SER A 15 2.76 2.92 22.97
CA SER A 15 1.45 3.03 23.64
C SER A 15 1.46 2.70 25.14
N ARG A 16 2.63 2.57 25.79
CA ARG A 16 2.72 2.34 27.24
C ARG A 16 3.32 3.55 27.97
N ALA A 17 2.43 4.30 28.63
CA ALA A 17 2.68 4.89 29.94
C ALA A 17 3.69 6.05 30.09
N TRP A 18 3.64 7.12 29.28
CA TRP A 18 4.51 8.30 29.52
C TRP A 18 3.89 9.70 29.34
N GLN A 19 2.56 9.86 29.33
CA GLN A 19 1.94 11.21 29.30
C GLN A 19 0.75 11.39 30.27
N GLY A 20 0.60 10.52 31.27
CA GLY A 20 -0.54 10.55 32.19
C GLY A 20 -0.29 11.17 33.56
N LEU A 21 0.95 11.55 33.92
CA LEU A 21 1.27 11.85 35.32
C LEU A 21 2.18 13.06 35.52
N VAL A 22 1.92 14.17 34.82
CA VAL A 22 2.46 15.49 35.20
C VAL A 22 1.31 16.48 35.38
N ARG A 23 0.83 16.48 36.64
CA ARG A 23 0.15 17.54 37.41
C ARG A 23 -0.34 18.78 36.64
N ARG A 24 -1.64 19.06 36.71
CA ARG A 24 -2.18 20.42 36.56
C ARG A 24 -2.86 20.89 37.86
N PRO A 25 -2.23 21.77 38.65
CA PRO A 25 -3.00 22.63 39.54
C PRO A 25 -3.68 23.73 38.72
N TYR A 26 -4.98 23.91 38.93
CA TYR A 26 -5.74 25.04 38.43
C TYR A 26 -5.15 26.33 39.01
N THR A 27 -4.58 27.19 38.18
CA THR A 27 -4.29 28.58 38.53
C THR A 27 -4.95 29.48 37.48
N LEU A 28 -5.89 30.29 37.96
CA LEU A 28 -6.52 31.40 37.24
C LEU A 28 -5.58 32.61 37.32
N SER A 29 -5.11 33.14 36.18
CA SER A 29 -4.82 34.58 36.00
C SER A 29 -4.35 34.94 34.56
N SER A 30 -5.21 35.70 33.89
CA SER A 30 -4.95 36.91 33.06
C SER A 30 -4.34 36.83 31.64
N PRO A 31 -4.71 37.77 30.74
CA PRO A 31 -4.43 37.75 29.30
C PRO A 31 -3.20 38.58 28.89
N VAL A 32 -2.83 38.51 27.59
CA VAL A 32 -1.80 39.27 26.84
C VAL A 32 -0.50 38.49 26.59
N GLY A 33 -0.20 38.27 25.30
CA GLY A 33 1.09 37.78 24.81
C GLY A 33 1.01 36.52 23.94
N GLN A 34 0.25 36.54 22.84
CA GLN A 34 0.43 35.50 21.82
C GLN A 34 1.73 35.77 21.06
N SER A 35 2.83 35.16 21.51
CA SER A 35 4.01 34.95 20.68
C SER A 35 3.62 33.96 19.58
N VAL A 36 3.51 34.43 18.35
CA VAL A 36 3.32 33.60 17.15
C VAL A 36 4.46 32.57 17.12
N PRO A 37 4.19 31.26 17.25
CA PRO A 37 5.25 30.27 17.17
C PRO A 37 5.90 30.32 15.78
N PRO A 38 7.22 30.10 15.67
CA PRO A 38 7.89 30.11 14.38
C PRO A 38 7.19 29.11 13.46
N HIS A 39 6.84 29.55 12.25
CA HIS A 39 6.37 28.68 11.18
C HIS A 39 7.43 27.61 10.97
N SER A 40 7.26 26.46 11.61
CA SER A 40 8.01 25.28 11.23
C SER A 40 7.66 25.04 9.78
N SER A 41 8.69 25.06 8.95
CA SER A 41 8.66 24.57 7.58
C SER A 41 8.43 23.06 7.59
N GLU A 42 7.36 22.59 8.24
CA GLU A 42 6.79 21.27 8.01
C GLU A 42 6.18 21.33 6.61
N THR A 43 7.05 21.07 5.65
CA THR A 43 6.79 20.63 4.27
C THR A 43 5.30 20.55 3.93
N PHE A 44 4.83 21.63 3.31
CA PHE A 44 3.48 21.86 2.78
C PHE A 44 2.94 20.73 1.85
N ILE A 45 3.77 19.75 1.51
CA ILE A 45 3.50 18.64 0.59
C ILE A 45 2.53 17.59 1.16
N MET A 46 2.33 17.51 2.48
CA MET A 46 1.48 16.48 3.10
C MET A 46 0.03 16.88 3.40
N ARG A 47 -0.55 17.88 2.70
CA ARG A 47 -1.98 18.19 2.85
C ARG A 47 -2.91 17.17 2.20
N HIS A 48 -2.40 16.42 1.22
CA HIS A 48 -3.17 15.38 0.53
C HIS A 48 -2.47 14.02 0.64
N PRO A 49 -3.22 12.95 0.95
CA PRO A 49 -2.66 11.61 1.04
C PRO A 49 -2.19 11.18 -0.35
N LEU A 50 -0.93 10.78 -0.47
CA LEU A 50 -0.29 10.34 -1.70
C LEU A 50 -0.64 8.89 -2.01
N HIS A 51 -0.85 8.05 -0.98
CA HIS A 51 -1.15 6.64 -1.16
C HIS A 51 -2.40 6.42 -2.05
N PRO A 52 -3.57 7.04 -1.80
CA PRO A 52 -4.76 6.91 -2.64
C PRO A 52 -4.54 7.36 -4.09
N VAL A 53 -3.67 8.34 -4.32
CA VAL A 53 -3.35 8.81 -5.69
C VAL A 53 -2.53 7.75 -6.44
N LEU A 54 -1.58 7.11 -5.75
CA LEU A 54 -0.65 6.16 -6.37
C LEU A 54 -1.25 4.77 -6.58
N VAL A 55 -2.16 4.30 -5.73
CA VAL A 55 -2.68 2.91 -5.78
C VAL A 55 -3.45 2.58 -7.06
N HIS A 56 -3.99 3.57 -7.77
CA HIS A 56 -4.72 3.32 -9.02
C HIS A 56 -3.85 2.70 -10.11
N PHE A 57 -2.58 3.09 -10.19
CA PHE A 57 -1.63 2.59 -11.18
C PHE A 57 -1.32 1.09 -11.02
N PRO A 58 -0.84 0.59 -9.87
CA PRO A 58 -0.56 -0.84 -9.71
C PRO A 58 -1.82 -1.69 -9.88
N ILE A 59 -2.99 -1.22 -9.41
CA ILE A 59 -4.27 -1.91 -9.63
C ILE A 59 -4.54 -2.07 -11.12
N ALA A 60 -4.46 -0.99 -11.91
CA ALA A 60 -4.70 -1.04 -13.35
C ALA A 60 -3.65 -1.90 -14.07
N CYS A 61 -2.37 -1.69 -13.79
CA CYS A 61 -1.26 -2.41 -14.41
C CYS A 61 -1.34 -3.92 -14.16
N TRP A 62 -1.51 -4.35 -12.91
CA TRP A 62 -1.60 -5.76 -12.57
C TRP A 62 -2.86 -6.42 -13.14
N SER A 63 -4.01 -5.72 -13.12
CA SER A 63 -5.24 -6.23 -13.73
C SER A 63 -5.09 -6.44 -15.24
N LEU A 64 -4.57 -5.43 -15.93
CA LEU A 64 -4.35 -5.50 -17.38
C LEU A 64 -3.30 -6.55 -17.76
N ALA A 65 -2.23 -6.69 -16.96
CA ALA A 65 -1.23 -7.72 -17.15
C ALA A 65 -1.84 -9.12 -17.05
N THR A 66 -2.60 -9.39 -15.99
CA THR A 66 -3.32 -10.65 -15.81
C THR A 66 -4.22 -10.93 -17.02
N PHE A 67 -5.05 -9.96 -17.44
CA PHE A 67 -5.91 -10.16 -18.61
C PHE A 67 -5.14 -10.35 -19.92
N ALA A 68 -4.00 -9.68 -20.10
CA ALA A 68 -3.14 -9.85 -21.28
C ALA A 68 -2.58 -11.28 -21.37
N ASP A 69 -2.22 -11.90 -20.24
CA ASP A 69 -1.74 -13.28 -20.25
C ASP A 69 -2.85 -14.27 -20.56
N PHE A 70 -4.04 -14.12 -19.97
CA PHE A 70 -5.20 -14.95 -20.33
C PHE A 70 -5.62 -14.76 -21.79
N ALA A 71 -5.56 -13.52 -22.31
CA ALA A 71 -5.86 -13.24 -23.71
C ALA A 71 -4.83 -13.86 -24.67
N SER A 72 -3.58 -14.03 -24.22
CA SER A 72 -2.52 -14.69 -25.00
C SER A 72 -2.71 -16.20 -25.18
N LEU A 73 -3.69 -16.81 -24.51
CA LEU A 73 -4.10 -18.20 -24.78
C LEU A 73 -4.81 -18.34 -26.14
N ARG A 74 -5.31 -17.23 -26.71
CA ARG A 74 -5.97 -17.24 -28.01
C ARG A 74 -4.91 -17.34 -29.12
N PRO A 75 -5.09 -18.24 -30.10
CA PRO A 75 -4.17 -18.35 -31.23
C PRO A 75 -3.97 -16.99 -31.93
N GLY A 76 -2.71 -16.65 -32.23
CA GLY A 76 -2.34 -15.42 -32.92
C GLY A 76 -2.19 -14.18 -32.04
N GLN A 77 -2.46 -14.25 -30.74
CA GLN A 77 -2.29 -13.12 -29.82
C GLN A 77 -1.02 -13.28 -28.97
N SER A 78 -0.07 -12.35 -29.12
CA SER A 78 1.16 -12.29 -28.31
C SER A 78 1.16 -11.08 -27.40
N LEU A 79 0.31 -11.11 -26.37
CA LEU A 79 0.17 -10.00 -25.41
C LEU A 79 1.06 -10.17 -24.17
N TRP A 80 1.82 -11.26 -24.06
CA TRP A 80 2.68 -11.48 -22.91
C TRP A 80 3.83 -10.48 -22.76
N HIS A 81 4.32 -9.90 -23.86
CA HIS A 81 5.29 -8.81 -23.82
C HIS A 81 4.71 -7.57 -23.13
N TRP A 82 3.45 -7.24 -23.44
CA TRP A 82 2.72 -6.17 -22.77
C TRP A 82 2.49 -6.48 -21.30
N SER A 83 2.14 -7.72 -20.97
CA SER A 83 2.00 -8.16 -19.58
C SER A 83 3.30 -7.95 -18.79
N ALA A 84 4.45 -8.39 -19.32
CA ALA A 84 5.73 -8.20 -18.67
C ALA A 84 6.06 -6.72 -18.39
N GLY A 85 5.80 -5.83 -19.36
CA GLY A 85 5.98 -4.39 -19.17
C GLY A 85 5.03 -3.81 -18.11
N LEU A 86 3.75 -4.19 -18.15
CA LEU A 86 2.75 -3.77 -17.17
C LEU A 86 3.05 -4.26 -15.76
N LEU A 87 3.49 -5.51 -15.59
CA LEU A 87 3.91 -6.03 -14.29
C LEU A 87 5.14 -5.28 -13.77
N SER A 88 6.10 -4.99 -14.64
CA SER A 88 7.31 -4.24 -14.27
C SER A 88 6.95 -2.84 -13.73
N VAL A 89 6.17 -2.08 -14.50
CA VAL A 89 5.71 -0.73 -14.10
C VAL A 89 4.81 -0.80 -12.87
N GLY A 90 3.88 -1.75 -12.83
CA GLY A 90 2.97 -1.97 -11.70
C GLY A 90 3.72 -2.26 -10.41
N CYS A 91 4.72 -3.14 -10.43
CA CYS A 91 5.54 -3.45 -9.26
C CYS A 91 6.37 -2.23 -8.78
N LEU A 92 6.95 -1.46 -9.71
CA LEU A 92 7.69 -0.24 -9.35
C LEU A 92 6.79 0.80 -8.69
N ILE A 93 5.61 1.07 -9.25
CA ILE A 93 4.68 2.04 -8.66
C ILE A 93 4.04 1.51 -7.38
N ALA A 94 3.80 0.19 -7.28
CA ALA A 94 3.33 -0.44 -6.04
C ALA A 94 4.30 -0.20 -4.88
N LEU A 95 5.61 -0.29 -5.11
CA LEU A 95 6.61 0.03 -4.09
C LEU A 95 6.49 1.49 -3.62
N ALA A 96 6.34 2.44 -4.55
CA ALA A 96 6.13 3.85 -4.22
C ALA A 96 4.81 4.05 -3.44
N ALA A 97 3.72 3.41 -3.85
CA ALA A 97 2.44 3.45 -3.16
C ALA A 97 2.50 2.87 -1.75
N MET A 98 3.24 1.76 -1.57
CA MET A 98 3.45 1.15 -0.26
C MET A 98 4.27 2.04 0.67
N LEU A 99 5.32 2.70 0.16
CA LEU A 99 6.08 3.68 0.92
C LEU A 99 5.21 4.86 1.34
N ALA A 100 4.39 5.41 0.43
CA ALA A 100 3.42 6.45 0.77
C ALA A 100 2.45 5.98 1.87
N GLY A 101 1.91 4.76 1.76
CA GLY A 101 1.02 4.19 2.77
C GLY A 101 1.68 4.01 4.14
N LEU A 102 2.98 3.66 4.18
CA LEU A 102 3.75 3.57 5.41
C LEU A 102 3.97 4.95 6.07
N LEU A 103 4.22 5.99 5.27
CA LEU A 103 4.33 7.36 5.78
C LEU A 103 3.00 7.86 6.37
N GLU A 104 1.88 7.43 5.78
CA GLU A 104 0.53 7.80 6.21
C GLU A 104 0.00 6.91 7.35
N PHE A 105 0.69 5.83 7.70
CA PHE A 105 0.24 4.82 8.66
C PHE A 105 -0.05 5.40 10.05
N SER A 106 0.67 6.45 10.47
CA SER A 106 0.47 7.13 11.76
C SER A 106 -0.95 7.71 11.91
N ARG A 107 -1.63 8.01 10.80
CA ARG A 107 -2.99 8.57 10.76
C ARG A 107 -4.09 7.54 10.98
N VAL A 108 -3.76 6.24 10.97
CA VAL A 108 -4.73 5.15 11.16
C VAL A 108 -5.14 5.06 12.63
N PRO A 109 -6.42 5.17 13.01
CA PRO A 109 -6.85 5.02 14.39
C PRO A 109 -6.74 3.56 14.87
N ASN A 110 -6.57 3.38 16.18
CA ASN A 110 -6.53 2.05 16.79
C ASN A 110 -7.87 1.31 16.66
N GLY A 111 -7.85 -0.01 16.89
CA GLY A 111 -9.04 -0.85 16.87
C GLY A 111 -9.28 -1.52 15.50
N PRO A 112 -10.55 -1.68 15.06
CA PRO A 112 -10.88 -2.38 13.82
C PRO A 112 -10.16 -1.82 12.57
N ALA A 113 -10.02 -0.49 12.48
CA ALA A 113 -9.32 0.18 11.39
C ALA A 113 -7.84 -0.24 11.29
N LEU A 114 -7.16 -0.39 12.42
CA LEU A 114 -5.76 -0.83 12.47
C LEU A 114 -5.64 -2.30 12.05
N ARG A 115 -6.54 -3.17 12.51
CA ARG A 115 -6.58 -4.59 12.09
C ARG A 115 -6.74 -4.71 10.58
N ASP A 116 -7.68 -3.94 10.02
CA ASP A 116 -7.94 -3.93 8.59
C ASP A 116 -6.78 -3.37 7.78
N THR A 117 -6.09 -2.36 8.32
CA THR A 117 -4.88 -1.82 7.71
C THR A 117 -3.79 -2.88 7.63
N PHE A 118 -3.59 -3.68 8.68
CA PHE A 118 -2.63 -4.77 8.65
C PHE A 118 -3.01 -5.89 7.68
N LEU A 119 -4.29 -6.25 7.61
CA LEU A 119 -4.78 -7.23 6.63
C LEU A 119 -4.57 -6.72 5.20
N HIS A 120 -4.97 -5.48 4.92
CA HIS A 120 -4.76 -4.84 3.63
C HIS A 120 -3.28 -4.82 3.25
N LEU A 121 -2.41 -4.32 4.14
CA LEU A 121 -0.97 -4.24 3.91
C LEU A 121 -0.38 -5.63 3.64
N SER A 122 -0.78 -6.64 4.42
CA SER A 122 -0.29 -8.01 4.24
C SER A 122 -0.69 -8.59 2.89
N LEU A 123 -1.95 -8.40 2.47
CA LEU A 123 -2.42 -8.86 1.16
C LEU A 123 -1.72 -8.12 0.02
N MET A 124 -1.46 -6.82 0.14
CA MET A 124 -0.77 -6.07 -0.92
C MET A 124 0.71 -6.45 -1.04
N VAL A 125 1.38 -6.78 0.07
CA VAL A 125 2.72 -7.39 0.03
C VAL A 125 2.68 -8.75 -0.68
N VAL A 126 1.71 -9.60 -0.36
CA VAL A 126 1.56 -10.91 -1.01
C VAL A 126 1.28 -10.75 -2.51
N ALA A 127 0.37 -9.85 -2.90
CA ALA A 127 0.10 -9.56 -4.31
C ALA A 127 1.37 -9.09 -5.05
N LEU A 128 2.11 -8.13 -4.47
CA LEU A 128 3.39 -7.67 -5.03
C LEU A 128 4.37 -8.84 -5.20
N MET A 129 4.52 -9.70 -4.19
CA MET A 129 5.42 -10.84 -4.25
C MET A 129 5.00 -11.84 -5.33
N LEU A 130 3.71 -12.15 -5.45
CA LEU A 130 3.20 -13.06 -6.48
C LEU A 130 3.42 -12.50 -7.88
N TYR A 131 3.08 -11.22 -8.12
CA TYR A 131 3.28 -10.59 -9.43
C TYR A 131 4.76 -10.42 -9.79
N ALA A 132 5.61 -10.07 -8.82
CA ALA A 132 7.06 -9.97 -9.03
C ALA A 132 7.68 -11.36 -9.28
N PHE A 133 7.30 -12.37 -8.51
CA PHE A 133 7.75 -13.75 -8.71
C PHE A 133 7.32 -14.25 -10.09
N ARG A 134 6.07 -13.98 -10.47
CA ARG A 134 5.53 -14.33 -11.77
C ARG A 134 6.29 -13.67 -12.91
N LEU A 135 6.62 -12.38 -12.78
CA LEU A 135 7.41 -11.64 -13.75
C LEU A 135 8.78 -12.28 -13.94
N VAL A 136 9.48 -12.57 -12.84
CA VAL A 136 10.82 -13.20 -12.88
C VAL A 136 10.77 -14.62 -13.44
N LEU A 137 9.74 -15.41 -13.06
CA LEU A 137 9.54 -16.77 -13.54
C LEU A 137 9.43 -16.86 -15.06
N ARG A 138 8.91 -15.81 -15.71
CA ARG A 138 8.72 -15.73 -17.17
C ARG A 138 9.73 -14.84 -17.88
N MET A 139 10.90 -14.65 -17.31
CA MET A 139 11.99 -13.91 -17.94
C MET A 139 13.16 -14.86 -18.24
N ASP A 140 13.53 -14.96 -19.51
CA ASP A 140 14.75 -15.64 -19.95
C ASP A 140 15.63 -14.66 -20.73
N HIS A 141 16.86 -14.42 -20.28
CA HIS A 141 17.77 -13.43 -20.88
C HIS A 141 17.11 -12.05 -21.13
N ALA A 142 16.30 -11.57 -20.16
CA ALA A 142 15.50 -10.34 -20.25
C ALA A 142 14.43 -10.32 -21.37
N GLN A 143 14.07 -11.48 -21.90
CA GLN A 143 12.96 -11.66 -22.82
C GLN A 143 11.76 -12.34 -22.12
N PRO A 144 10.54 -11.79 -22.26
CA PRO A 144 9.33 -12.42 -21.76
C PRO A 144 9.02 -13.74 -22.49
N LEU A 145 8.91 -14.82 -21.73
CA LEU A 145 8.47 -16.13 -22.21
C LEU A 145 6.94 -16.15 -22.41
N PRO A 146 6.35 -17.05 -23.23
CA PRO A 146 4.90 -17.24 -23.34
C PRO A 146 4.28 -17.79 -22.03
N PRO A 147 2.95 -17.65 -21.83
CA PRO A 147 2.33 -18.05 -20.57
C PRO A 147 2.14 -19.57 -20.53
N ASP A 148 2.42 -20.14 -19.37
CA ASP A 148 2.23 -21.57 -19.08
C ASP A 148 1.19 -21.77 -17.97
N ALA A 149 0.79 -23.01 -17.70
CA ALA A 149 -0.25 -23.32 -16.72
C ALA A 149 0.11 -22.83 -15.30
N LEU A 150 1.40 -22.90 -14.93
CA LEU A 150 1.88 -22.46 -13.62
C LEU A 150 1.78 -20.94 -13.47
N SER A 151 2.29 -20.18 -14.43
CA SER A 151 2.25 -18.71 -14.40
C SER A 151 0.82 -18.17 -14.43
N LEU A 152 -0.08 -18.77 -15.21
CA LEU A 152 -1.50 -18.38 -15.25
C LEU A 152 -2.19 -18.65 -13.91
N SER A 153 -1.83 -19.74 -13.23
CA SER A 153 -2.35 -20.05 -11.90
C SER A 153 -1.86 -19.03 -10.86
N ILE A 154 -0.59 -18.59 -10.96
CA ILE A 154 -0.03 -17.54 -10.11
C ILE A 154 -0.71 -16.20 -10.40
N ASP A 155 -0.92 -15.83 -11.68
CA ASP A 155 -1.61 -14.60 -12.08
C ASP A 155 -3.04 -14.56 -11.53
N ALA A 156 -3.78 -15.67 -11.64
CA ALA A 156 -5.12 -15.77 -11.09
C ALA A 156 -5.14 -15.61 -9.56
N ALA A 157 -4.22 -16.30 -8.86
CA ALA A 157 -4.10 -16.18 -7.41
C ALA A 157 -3.72 -14.75 -6.98
N ALA A 158 -2.75 -14.15 -7.64
CA ALA A 158 -2.31 -12.77 -7.40
C ALA A 158 -3.46 -11.78 -7.62
N PHE A 159 -4.25 -11.97 -8.68
CA PHE A 159 -5.39 -11.14 -8.99
C PHE A 159 -6.51 -11.26 -7.94
N ILE A 160 -6.79 -12.47 -7.45
CA ILE A 160 -7.74 -12.65 -6.34
C ILE A 160 -7.26 -11.91 -5.08
N VAL A 161 -5.98 -12.04 -4.73
CA VAL A 161 -5.39 -11.33 -3.59
C VAL A 161 -5.49 -9.80 -3.78
N LEU A 162 -5.25 -9.31 -5.01
CA LEU A 162 -5.42 -7.91 -5.38
C LEU A 162 -6.86 -7.44 -5.15
N LEU A 163 -7.86 -8.20 -5.59
CA LEU A 163 -9.27 -7.85 -5.41
C LEU A 163 -9.67 -7.81 -3.93
N VAL A 164 -9.27 -8.81 -3.14
CA VAL A 164 -9.58 -8.87 -1.70
C VAL A 164 -8.88 -7.71 -0.96
N GLY A 165 -7.62 -7.45 -1.28
CA GLY A 165 -6.91 -6.32 -0.68
C GLY A 165 -7.47 -4.96 -1.12
N GLY A 166 -7.89 -4.82 -2.38
CA GLY A 166 -8.59 -3.64 -2.89
C GLY A 166 -9.92 -3.39 -2.18
N TRP A 167 -10.68 -4.45 -1.90
CA TRP A 167 -11.90 -4.38 -1.08
C TRP A 167 -11.62 -3.85 0.33
N LEU A 168 -10.58 -4.36 0.99
CA LEU A 168 -10.14 -3.84 2.29
C LEU A 168 -9.70 -2.38 2.20
N GLY A 169 -8.96 -2.00 1.15
CA GLY A 169 -8.57 -0.62 0.90
C GLY A 169 -9.79 0.31 0.77
N GLY A 170 -10.81 -0.11 0.02
CA GLY A 170 -12.08 0.59 -0.07
C GLY A 170 -12.77 0.71 1.29
N ARG A 171 -12.77 -0.35 2.11
CA ARG A 171 -13.31 -0.29 3.48
C ARG A 171 -12.54 0.69 4.38
N LEU A 172 -11.22 0.81 4.23
CA LEU A 172 -10.42 1.79 4.96
C LEU A 172 -10.80 3.23 4.58
N VAL A 173 -10.96 3.50 3.29
CA VAL A 173 -11.31 4.84 2.76
C VAL A 173 -12.77 5.18 3.09
N PHE A 174 -13.72 4.35 2.66
CA PHE A 174 -15.14 4.66 2.75
C PHE A 174 -15.76 4.32 4.10
N GLY A 175 -15.22 3.34 4.82
CA GLY A 175 -15.73 2.90 6.12
C GLY A 175 -15.09 3.64 7.30
N TYR A 176 -13.77 3.84 7.27
CA TYR A 176 -13.03 4.50 8.37
C TYR A 176 -12.56 5.92 8.05
N GLY A 177 -12.70 6.38 6.80
CA GLY A 177 -12.27 7.72 6.41
C GLY A 177 -10.76 7.91 6.41
N ILE A 178 -9.99 6.86 6.13
CA ILE A 178 -8.52 6.89 6.03
C ILE A 178 -8.13 7.26 4.60
N GLY A 179 -7.17 8.18 4.41
CA GLY A 179 -6.73 8.57 3.08
C GLY A 179 -7.66 9.57 2.37
N ARG A 180 -8.32 10.45 3.14
CA ARG A 180 -9.04 11.63 2.66
C ARG A 180 -8.35 12.91 3.08
#